data_AF-A0A3B8IEK1-F1
#
_entry.id   AF-A0A3B8IEK1-F1
#
_cell.length_a   1.000
_cell.length_b   1.000
_cell.length_c   1.000
_cell.angle_alpha   90.00
_cell.angle_beta   90.00
_cell.angle_gamma   90.00
#
_symmetry.space_group_name_H-M   'P 1'
#
loop_
_entity.id
_entity.type
_entity.pdbx_description
1 polymer ?
#
loop_
_entity_poly.entity_id
_entity_poly.type
_entity_poly.pdbx_seq_one_letter_code
_entity_poly.pdbx_strand_id
1 'polypeptide(L)'
;MTFVGQSGVISSEIVPSFISAEWGLVDPFALKRTDLSVKERDGREWWVYHDPGPPPYMSTHRKSDTEEYYKWGFSLVSSWSSHLTTSDGVMWDISPASIGNVPDYPNTWAEYEDFYDFMEGGDNSQGWSVNPHTGQPYPSQMIPRGDYTRVLAEFWADGPESETPPGHWYVILNYVNDNPLLEKRIAGEGPELSDLEWDIKSYFLLGGALHDAAVSAWGIKGYYDYIRPISAIRWMAAYGQSSSPFRGSYSQKGLPLIDDRVGLIGNDDDFSRQENGPIKLYAWRGHNFLTSAEGIGGVAWMPASEWWPYQRPNFVTPPFAGYISGHSTFSSAAAEALTLFTGDPFFPGGVGEFFAGQNEFLKFELGPSRDIVLQWATYRDAADQCSLSRIWGGIHPPADDIPGRILGKEVGQDAYALAMQYFGGSVPEPEPEPEPVLQLYPNPWTQGDLTIAAAYGQRIDAVSMWDAQGRLIEEYNVTTETGSIVLPQPQVQPGLYILKIYSGYQVWLRKLVIP
;
A
#
# COMPACT_ATOMS: atom_id res chain seq x y z
N MET A 1 -9.65 24.49 -4.26
CA MET A 1 -8.61 23.45 -4.07
C MET A 1 -9.16 22.20 -4.75
N THR A 2 -8.46 21.70 -5.76
CA THR A 2 -8.83 20.48 -6.51
C THR A 2 -8.02 19.32 -5.94
N PHE A 3 -8.68 18.21 -5.65
CA PHE A 3 -8.01 17.00 -5.16
C PHE A 3 -7.49 16.19 -6.34
N VAL A 4 -6.25 15.70 -6.28
CA VAL A 4 -5.69 14.78 -7.27
C VAL A 4 -5.41 13.44 -6.59
N GLY A 5 -6.08 12.39 -7.04
CA GLY A 5 -5.89 11.04 -6.54
C GLY A 5 -4.56 10.43 -6.99
N GLN A 6 -4.21 9.28 -6.40
CA GLN A 6 -2.95 8.57 -6.69
C GLN A 6 -2.81 8.18 -8.17
N SER A 7 -3.92 7.96 -8.86
CA SER A 7 -3.96 7.66 -10.29
C SER A 7 -3.98 8.89 -11.21
N GLY A 8 -3.76 10.11 -10.71
CA GLY A 8 -3.86 11.32 -11.54
C GLY A 8 -5.29 11.87 -11.68
N VAL A 9 -6.30 11.15 -11.19
CA VAL A 9 -7.71 11.55 -11.36
C VAL A 9 -8.01 12.77 -10.51
N ILE A 10 -8.44 13.85 -11.17
CA ILE A 10 -8.84 15.10 -10.52
C ILE A 10 -10.29 14.97 -10.05
N SER A 11 -10.53 15.17 -8.76
CA SER A 11 -11.86 15.32 -8.19
C SER A 11 -12.18 16.79 -7.94
N SER A 12 -13.40 17.19 -8.32
CA SER A 12 -13.98 18.49 -7.98
C SER A 12 -14.58 18.52 -6.57
N GLU A 13 -14.69 17.36 -5.91
CA GLU A 13 -15.15 17.25 -4.53
C GLU A 13 -14.03 17.63 -3.55
N ILE A 14 -14.36 18.43 -2.54
CA ILE A 14 -13.41 18.89 -1.51
C ILE A 14 -13.05 17.74 -0.56
N VAL A 15 -13.93 16.76 -0.40
CA VAL A 15 -13.72 15.53 0.38
C VAL A 15 -14.01 14.36 -0.57
N PRO A 16 -13.01 13.61 -1.03
CA PRO A 16 -13.25 12.53 -1.97
C PRO A 16 -13.92 11.34 -1.28
N SER A 17 -14.78 10.64 -2.01
CA SER A 17 -15.31 9.34 -1.58
C SER A 17 -14.20 8.29 -1.50
N PHE A 18 -14.41 7.25 -0.68
CA PHE A 18 -13.48 6.11 -0.58
C PHE A 18 -13.30 5.47 -1.97
N ILE A 19 -12.05 5.40 -2.46
CA ILE A 19 -11.74 4.75 -3.74
C ILE A 19 -11.83 3.23 -3.59
N SER A 20 -12.83 2.65 -4.25
CA SER A 20 -12.95 1.20 -4.46
C SER A 20 -12.99 0.36 -3.17
N ALA A 21 -13.75 0.80 -2.15
CA ALA A 21 -13.88 0.05 -0.90
C ALA A 21 -14.31 -1.41 -1.10
N GLU A 22 -15.05 -1.68 -2.16
CA GLU A 22 -15.56 -2.99 -2.57
C GLU A 22 -14.52 -3.94 -3.18
N TRP A 23 -13.26 -3.54 -3.36
CA TRP A 23 -12.27 -4.33 -4.11
C TRP A 23 -11.96 -5.70 -3.50
N GLY A 24 -12.21 -5.90 -2.19
CA GLY A 24 -12.12 -7.20 -1.55
C GLY A 24 -13.14 -8.24 -2.07
N LEU A 25 -14.15 -7.81 -2.83
CA LEU A 25 -15.16 -8.68 -3.46
C LEU A 25 -14.76 -9.16 -4.86
N VAL A 26 -13.61 -8.71 -5.39
CA VAL A 26 -13.13 -9.14 -6.71
C VAL A 26 -12.55 -10.55 -6.63
N ASP A 27 -12.70 -11.33 -7.71
CA ASP A 27 -12.14 -12.68 -7.79
C ASP A 27 -10.61 -12.64 -7.62
N PRO A 28 -10.05 -13.39 -6.66
CA PRO A 28 -8.61 -13.44 -6.46
C PRO A 28 -7.93 -14.33 -7.50
N PHE A 29 -6.60 -14.25 -7.54
CA PHE A 29 -5.72 -15.11 -8.31
C PHE A 29 -5.42 -16.42 -7.56
N ALA A 30 -4.80 -16.33 -6.38
CA ALA A 30 -4.31 -17.45 -5.57
C ALA A 30 -4.95 -17.53 -4.17
N LEU A 31 -5.58 -16.47 -3.67
CA LEU A 31 -6.30 -16.51 -2.37
C LEU A 31 -7.40 -17.58 -2.38
N LYS A 32 -7.53 -18.30 -1.27
CA LYS A 32 -8.46 -19.42 -1.09
C LYS A 32 -9.60 -19.02 -0.18
N ARG A 33 -10.70 -19.78 -0.22
CA ARG A 33 -11.82 -19.58 0.72
C ARG A 33 -11.45 -19.77 2.18
N THR A 34 -10.42 -20.57 2.47
CA THR A 34 -9.90 -20.75 3.83
C THR A 34 -9.26 -19.49 4.40
N ASP A 35 -8.81 -18.58 3.52
CA ASP A 35 -8.16 -17.33 3.91
C ASP A 35 -9.21 -16.22 4.11
N LEU A 36 -10.45 -16.46 3.67
CA LEU A 36 -11.56 -15.52 3.69
C LEU A 36 -12.32 -15.52 5.03
N SER A 37 -12.39 -14.34 5.65
CA SER A 37 -13.37 -14.00 6.67
C SER A 37 -14.45 -13.09 6.09
N VAL A 38 -15.70 -13.56 6.07
CA VAL A 38 -16.87 -12.72 5.72
C VAL A 38 -17.36 -12.01 6.97
N LYS A 39 -17.36 -10.68 6.93
CA LYS A 39 -17.72 -9.83 8.07
C LYS A 39 -18.90 -8.92 7.73
N GLU A 40 -19.64 -8.50 8.76
CA GLU A 40 -20.75 -7.56 8.61
C GLU A 40 -20.44 -6.22 9.29
N ARG A 41 -20.72 -5.12 8.61
CA ARG A 41 -20.72 -3.76 9.17
C ARG A 41 -21.76 -2.91 8.46
N ASP A 42 -22.59 -2.20 9.21
CA ASP A 42 -23.66 -1.32 8.71
C ASP A 42 -24.64 -2.02 7.75
N GLY A 43 -24.95 -3.29 8.02
CA GLY A 43 -25.85 -4.10 7.19
C GLY A 43 -25.27 -4.47 5.81
N ARG A 44 -23.94 -4.39 5.64
CA ARG A 44 -23.21 -4.83 4.44
C ARG A 44 -22.19 -5.89 4.80
N GLU A 45 -22.05 -6.88 3.92
CA GLU A 45 -21.00 -7.89 3.99
C GLU A 45 -19.69 -7.37 3.39
N TRP A 46 -18.58 -7.76 4.00
CA TRP A 46 -17.22 -7.43 3.60
C TRP A 46 -16.40 -8.70 3.56
N TRP A 47 -15.67 -8.91 2.46
CA TRP A 47 -14.77 -10.04 2.30
C TRP A 47 -13.37 -9.60 2.71
N VAL A 48 -12.84 -10.24 3.75
CA VAL A 48 -11.56 -9.90 4.37
C VAL A 48 -10.67 -11.13 4.30
N TYR A 49 -9.77 -11.16 3.33
CA TYR A 49 -8.76 -12.21 3.21
C TYR A 49 -7.56 -11.93 4.11
N HIS A 50 -7.00 -12.98 4.73
CA HIS A 50 -5.90 -12.89 5.70
C HIS A 50 -6.15 -11.84 6.79
N ASP A 51 -7.35 -11.87 7.39
CA ASP A 51 -7.77 -10.87 8.36
C ASP A 51 -6.80 -10.75 9.57
N PRO A 52 -6.06 -9.63 9.71
CA PRO A 52 -5.11 -9.45 10.80
C PRO A 52 -5.80 -9.14 12.14
N GLY A 53 -7.12 -8.97 12.14
CA GLY A 53 -7.86 -8.50 13.30
C GLY A 53 -7.86 -6.97 13.43
N PRO A 54 -8.54 -6.45 14.47
CA PRO A 54 -8.75 -5.01 14.63
C PRO A 54 -7.45 -4.24 14.93
N PRO A 55 -7.27 -3.04 14.32
CA PRO A 55 -6.21 -2.12 14.69
C PRO A 55 -6.41 -1.56 16.12
N PRO A 56 -5.41 -0.89 16.71
CA PRO A 56 -5.58 -0.24 18.00
C PRO A 56 -6.59 0.90 17.88
N TYR A 57 -7.43 1.13 18.90
CA TYR A 57 -8.43 2.20 18.88
C TYR A 57 -8.32 3.07 20.13
N MET A 58 -8.64 4.35 19.97
CA MET A 58 -8.89 5.22 21.12
C MET A 58 -10.21 4.81 21.79
N SER A 59 -10.20 4.54 23.09
CA SER A 59 -11.44 4.16 23.78
C SER A 59 -12.37 5.37 23.97
N THR A 60 -13.66 5.15 23.73
CA THR A 60 -14.71 6.13 24.00
C THR A 60 -15.33 5.98 25.40
N HIS A 61 -15.16 4.83 26.08
CA HIS A 61 -15.89 4.50 27.31
C HIS A 61 -15.08 3.82 28.43
N ARG A 62 -13.99 3.08 28.16
CA ARG A 62 -13.06 2.49 29.15
C ARG A 62 -11.68 2.26 28.54
N LYS A 63 -10.60 2.67 29.21
CA LYS A 63 -9.21 2.47 28.75
C LYS A 63 -9.04 1.04 28.21
N SER A 64 -8.77 0.90 26.92
CA SER A 64 -8.46 -0.39 26.29
C SER A 64 -6.96 -0.63 26.35
N ASP A 65 -6.56 -1.90 26.31
CA ASP A 65 -5.14 -2.29 26.27
C ASP A 65 -4.44 -1.80 24.98
N THR A 66 -5.21 -1.35 23.97
CA THR A 66 -4.71 -0.82 22.71
C THR A 66 -4.69 0.71 22.61
N GLU A 67 -5.26 1.43 23.59
CA GLU A 67 -5.33 2.89 23.58
C GLU A 67 -3.93 3.53 23.66
N GLU A 68 -3.02 2.91 24.41
CA GLU A 68 -1.64 3.38 24.55
C GLU A 68 -0.88 3.25 23.23
N TYR A 69 -1.05 2.13 22.52
CA TYR A 69 -0.48 1.93 21.19
C TYR A 69 -1.08 2.83 20.12
N TYR A 70 -2.37 3.16 20.21
CA TYR A 70 -2.97 4.19 19.36
C TYR A 70 -2.23 5.51 19.53
N LYS A 71 -2.05 5.98 20.78
CA LYS A 71 -1.35 7.23 21.07
C LYS A 71 0.11 7.18 20.63
N TRP A 72 0.82 6.11 20.97
CA TRP A 72 2.22 5.91 20.61
C TRP A 72 2.41 5.92 19.09
N GLY A 73 1.67 5.08 18.36
CA GLY A 73 1.84 4.91 16.92
C GLY A 73 1.55 6.18 16.12
N PHE A 74 0.51 6.94 16.50
CA PHE A 74 0.24 8.22 15.85
C PHE A 74 1.22 9.33 16.28
N SER A 75 1.73 9.30 17.52
CA SER A 75 2.76 10.25 17.97
C SER A 75 4.11 9.99 17.32
N LEU A 76 4.43 8.73 17.01
CA LEU A 76 5.62 8.34 16.24
C LEU A 76 5.61 9.00 14.86
N VAL A 77 4.46 9.02 14.18
CA VAL A 77 4.32 9.69 12.87
C VAL A 77 4.65 11.18 12.97
N SER A 78 4.13 11.91 13.96
CA SER A 78 4.51 13.32 14.11
C SER A 78 5.95 13.49 14.58
N SER A 79 6.50 12.56 15.36
CA SER A 79 7.90 12.57 15.79
C SER A 79 8.84 12.44 14.59
N TRP A 80 8.61 11.49 13.70
CA TRP A 80 9.43 11.26 12.51
C TRP A 80 9.35 12.39 11.49
N SER A 81 8.27 13.20 11.52
CA SER A 81 8.20 14.44 10.74
C SER A 81 9.32 15.43 11.12
N SER A 82 9.89 15.33 12.32
CA SER A 82 11.04 16.14 12.74
C SER A 82 12.35 15.77 12.02
N HIS A 83 12.42 14.60 11.39
CA HIS A 83 13.63 14.14 10.70
C HIS A 83 13.74 14.75 9.29
N LEU A 84 12.68 15.40 8.80
CA LEU A 84 12.59 16.02 7.47
C LEU A 84 13.35 17.36 7.39
N THR A 85 14.54 17.42 7.96
CA THR A 85 15.44 18.58 7.92
C THR A 85 16.89 18.16 7.73
N THR A 86 17.64 18.95 6.97
CA THR A 86 19.10 18.79 6.82
C THR A 86 19.89 19.61 7.83
N SER A 87 19.22 20.40 8.67
CA SER A 87 19.86 21.38 9.56
C SER A 87 20.18 20.87 10.96
N ASP A 88 19.79 19.63 11.30
CA ASP A 88 20.02 19.06 12.63
C ASP A 88 21.42 18.44 12.81
N GLY A 89 22.19 18.34 11.73
CA GLY A 89 23.56 17.82 11.72
C GLY A 89 23.65 16.30 11.87
N VAL A 90 22.53 15.57 11.83
CA VAL A 90 22.51 14.11 11.94
C VAL A 90 22.80 13.48 10.58
N MET A 91 23.76 12.57 10.55
CA MET A 91 24.19 11.84 9.36
C MET A 91 23.92 10.35 9.58
N TRP A 92 23.36 9.67 8.58
CA TRP A 92 23.16 8.22 8.58
C TRP A 92 24.01 7.57 7.50
N ASP A 93 24.51 6.37 7.79
CA ASP A 93 24.97 5.47 6.76
C ASP A 93 23.74 4.80 6.14
N ILE A 94 23.41 5.17 4.91
CA ILE A 94 22.22 4.63 4.22
C ILE A 94 22.54 3.45 3.31
N SER A 95 23.77 2.95 3.33
CA SER A 95 24.17 1.81 2.54
C SER A 95 23.58 0.50 3.10
N PRO A 96 23.59 -0.59 2.31
CA PRO A 96 23.18 -1.89 2.81
C PRO A 96 24.01 -2.38 4.00
N ALA A 97 25.19 -1.81 4.27
CA ALA A 97 25.99 -2.13 5.45
C ALA A 97 25.28 -1.82 6.77
N SER A 98 24.35 -0.86 6.76
CA SER A 98 23.71 -0.32 7.96
C SER A 98 22.18 -0.41 7.94
N ILE A 99 21.54 -0.43 6.75
CA ILE A 99 20.08 -0.47 6.61
C ILE A 99 19.66 -1.74 5.84
N GLY A 100 18.62 -2.42 6.31
CA GLY A 100 18.13 -3.70 5.78
C GLY A 100 18.49 -4.87 6.68
N ASN A 101 18.27 -6.09 6.18
CA ASN A 101 18.47 -7.34 6.91
C ASN A 101 17.63 -7.40 8.20
N VAL A 102 16.37 -6.98 8.11
CA VAL A 102 15.40 -7.09 9.21
C VAL A 102 15.10 -8.57 9.45
N PRO A 103 15.34 -9.11 10.66
CA PRO A 103 15.19 -10.54 10.92
C PRO A 103 13.72 -10.96 10.85
N ASP A 104 12.91 -10.44 11.76
CA ASP A 104 11.50 -10.80 11.95
C ASP A 104 10.64 -9.55 12.18
N TYR A 105 9.36 -9.67 11.85
CA TYR A 105 8.36 -8.63 12.11
C TYR A 105 7.68 -8.87 13.47
N PRO A 106 7.34 -7.79 14.19
CA PRO A 106 6.72 -7.89 15.51
C PRO A 106 5.28 -8.41 15.41
N ASN A 107 4.87 -9.24 16.37
CA ASN A 107 3.54 -9.84 16.46
C ASN A 107 2.73 -9.32 17.64
N THR A 108 3.38 -8.65 18.59
CA THR A 108 2.73 -8.01 19.73
C THR A 108 3.01 -6.52 19.74
N TRP A 109 2.08 -5.73 20.25
CA TRP A 109 2.27 -4.29 20.29
C TRP A 109 3.52 -3.82 21.06
N ALA A 110 3.96 -4.56 22.08
CA ALA A 110 5.19 -4.25 22.80
C ALA A 110 6.42 -4.41 21.90
N GLU A 111 6.44 -5.43 21.05
CA GLU A 111 7.51 -5.65 20.08
C GLU A 111 7.55 -4.56 19.00
N TYR A 112 6.45 -3.83 18.76
CA TYR A 112 6.49 -2.68 17.82
C TYR A 112 7.35 -1.56 18.40
N GLU A 113 7.33 -1.34 19.71
CA GLU A 113 8.16 -0.31 20.35
C GLU A 113 9.65 -0.66 20.31
N ASP A 114 9.99 -1.96 20.32
CA ASP A 114 11.35 -2.44 20.11
C ASP A 114 11.76 -2.44 18.63
N PHE A 115 10.79 -2.59 17.72
CA PHE A 115 11.03 -2.64 16.28
C PHE A 115 11.29 -1.25 15.68
N TYR A 116 10.51 -0.24 16.06
CA TYR A 116 10.62 1.12 15.51
C TYR A 116 11.33 2.06 16.49
N ASP A 117 12.41 2.70 16.05
CA ASP A 117 13.04 3.74 16.87
C ASP A 117 12.17 5.01 16.85
N PHE A 118 11.55 5.31 17.99
CA PHE A 118 10.64 6.44 18.13
C PHE A 118 11.31 7.80 17.89
N MET A 119 12.56 7.96 18.36
CA MET A 119 13.24 9.26 18.45
C MET A 119 14.22 9.50 17.31
N GLU A 120 14.93 8.45 16.88
CA GLU A 120 15.91 8.52 15.81
C GLU A 120 15.35 7.98 14.48
N GLY A 121 14.29 7.18 14.52
CA GLY A 121 13.66 6.66 13.31
C GLY A 121 14.37 5.47 12.68
N GLY A 122 13.71 4.86 11.70
CA GLY A 122 14.11 3.57 11.16
C GLY A 122 13.52 2.39 11.95
N ASP A 123 14.00 1.20 11.64
CA ASP A 123 13.61 -0.06 12.28
C ASP A 123 14.82 -0.79 12.88
N ASN A 124 14.63 -2.04 13.29
CA ASN A 124 15.66 -2.90 13.85
C ASN A 124 16.63 -3.51 12.80
N SER A 125 16.79 -2.85 11.65
CA SER A 125 17.77 -3.20 10.61
C SER A 125 19.14 -3.57 11.20
N GLN A 126 19.68 -4.71 10.76
CA GLN A 126 21.01 -5.18 11.17
C GLN A 126 22.09 -4.85 10.13
N GLY A 127 21.68 -4.55 8.89
CA GLY A 127 22.57 -4.38 7.76
C GLY A 127 23.22 -5.67 7.27
N TRP A 128 23.82 -5.58 6.11
CA TRP A 128 24.60 -6.59 5.41
C TRP A 128 26.05 -6.14 5.36
N SER A 129 26.92 -6.70 6.20
CA SER A 129 28.33 -6.26 6.21
C SER A 129 29.10 -6.58 4.92
N VAL A 130 28.71 -7.63 4.20
CA VAL A 130 29.38 -8.15 3.00
C VAL A 130 28.35 -8.49 1.93
N ASN A 131 28.60 -8.09 0.69
CA ASN A 131 27.82 -8.49 -0.46
C ASN A 131 28.15 -9.97 -0.81
N PRO A 132 27.16 -10.89 -0.78
CA PRO A 132 27.41 -12.31 -0.97
C PRO A 132 27.85 -12.68 -2.39
N HIS A 133 27.53 -11.86 -3.40
CA HIS A 133 27.90 -12.12 -4.80
C HIS A 133 29.33 -11.67 -5.12
N THR A 134 29.82 -10.62 -4.46
CA THR A 134 31.16 -10.07 -4.74
C THR A 134 32.20 -10.43 -3.67
N GLY A 135 31.74 -10.85 -2.49
CA GLY A 135 32.58 -11.09 -1.31
C GLY A 135 33.22 -9.82 -0.74
N GLN A 136 32.83 -8.63 -1.22
CA GLN A 136 33.33 -7.34 -0.75
C GLN A 136 32.39 -6.71 0.27
N PRO A 137 32.90 -5.91 1.22
CA PRO A 137 32.04 -5.14 2.11
C PRO A 137 31.22 -4.11 1.33
N TYR A 138 29.99 -3.85 1.77
CA TYR A 138 29.21 -2.74 1.20
C TYR A 138 29.85 -1.40 1.60
N PRO A 139 30.12 -0.50 0.64
CA PRO A 139 30.67 0.81 0.95
C PRO A 139 29.67 1.67 1.73
N SER A 140 30.13 2.26 2.84
CA SER A 140 29.34 3.19 3.64
C SER A 140 28.92 4.42 2.83
N GLN A 141 27.70 4.91 3.04
CA GLN A 141 27.15 6.10 2.39
C GLN A 141 26.58 7.07 3.43
N MET A 142 27.42 7.97 3.94
CA MET A 142 27.02 8.96 4.96
C MET A 142 26.24 10.14 4.35
N ILE A 143 24.94 10.21 4.63
CA ILE A 143 23.98 11.19 4.10
C ILE A 143 23.25 11.91 5.26
N PRO A 144 22.97 13.23 5.16
CA PRO A 144 22.13 13.90 6.15
C PRO A 144 20.78 13.19 6.28
N ARG A 145 20.32 12.88 7.49
CA ARG A 145 19.10 12.06 7.64
C ARG A 145 17.90 12.67 6.92
N GLY A 146 17.73 13.98 6.96
CA GLY A 146 16.62 14.64 6.27
C GLY A 146 16.69 14.57 4.76
N ASP A 147 17.89 14.45 4.17
CA ASP A 147 18.03 14.16 2.75
C ASP A 147 17.50 12.75 2.44
N TYR A 148 17.93 11.74 3.20
CA TYR A 148 17.47 10.37 3.04
C TYR A 148 15.96 10.22 3.25
N THR A 149 15.41 10.71 4.36
CA THR A 149 13.99 10.50 4.69
C THR A 149 13.06 11.18 3.70
N ARG A 150 13.42 12.37 3.17
CA ARG A 150 12.64 13.07 2.14
C ARG A 150 12.71 12.37 0.79
N VAL A 151 13.92 11.95 0.37
CA VAL A 151 14.10 11.19 -0.87
C VAL A 151 13.36 9.87 -0.81
N LEU A 152 13.44 9.16 0.31
CA LEU A 152 12.74 7.89 0.48
C LEU A 152 11.21 8.07 0.48
N ALA A 153 10.69 9.10 1.15
CA ALA A 153 9.27 9.42 1.17
C ALA A 153 8.73 9.76 -0.23
N GLU A 154 9.48 10.51 -1.05
CA GLU A 154 9.06 10.86 -2.42
C GLU A 154 9.26 9.72 -3.42
N PHE A 155 10.33 8.93 -3.30
CA PHE A 155 10.61 7.80 -4.17
C PHE A 155 9.49 6.76 -4.13
N TRP A 156 9.01 6.43 -2.92
CA TRP A 156 7.91 5.50 -2.72
C TRP A 156 6.53 6.18 -2.68
N ALA A 157 6.43 7.49 -2.91
CA ALA A 157 5.15 8.21 -2.85
C ALA A 157 4.15 7.69 -3.90
N ASP A 158 4.68 7.24 -5.05
CA ASP A 158 3.93 6.75 -6.21
C ASP A 158 2.79 7.71 -6.55
N GLY A 159 3.20 8.96 -6.82
CA GLY A 159 2.32 10.10 -6.99
C GLY A 159 1.58 10.12 -8.34
N PRO A 160 0.76 11.16 -8.59
CA PRO A 160 -0.16 11.19 -9.72
C PRO A 160 0.46 11.22 -11.12
N GLU A 161 1.77 11.48 -11.21
CA GLU A 161 2.55 11.54 -12.45
C GLU A 161 3.56 10.36 -12.57
N SER A 162 3.48 9.38 -11.66
CA SER A 162 4.27 8.16 -11.70
C SER A 162 3.38 6.92 -11.81
N GLU A 163 4.00 5.76 -11.88
CA GLU A 163 3.34 4.49 -11.62
C GLU A 163 2.70 4.49 -10.23
N THR A 164 1.60 3.74 -10.08
CA THR A 164 1.04 3.39 -8.77
C THR A 164 1.93 2.34 -8.09
N PRO A 165 1.73 2.01 -6.80
CA PRO A 165 2.65 1.11 -6.09
C PRO A 165 2.82 -0.26 -6.73
N PRO A 166 1.77 -0.93 -7.27
CA PRO A 166 1.95 -2.14 -8.07
C PRO A 166 2.84 -1.91 -9.30
N GLY A 167 2.66 -0.78 -9.99
CA GLY A 167 3.43 -0.41 -11.18
C GLY A 167 4.91 -0.14 -10.88
N HIS A 168 5.24 0.46 -9.73
CA HIS A 168 6.62 0.62 -9.28
C HIS A 168 7.34 -0.73 -9.20
N TRP A 169 6.67 -1.76 -8.67
CA TRP A 169 7.26 -3.10 -8.61
C TRP A 169 7.45 -3.76 -9.99
N TYR A 170 6.68 -3.37 -11.01
CA TYR A 170 7.00 -3.75 -12.39
C TYR A 170 8.22 -3.02 -12.95
N VAL A 171 8.45 -1.75 -12.57
CA VAL A 171 9.68 -1.03 -12.92
C VAL A 171 10.89 -1.73 -12.29
N ILE A 172 10.79 -2.14 -11.02
CA ILE A 172 11.82 -2.94 -10.34
C ILE A 172 12.02 -4.29 -11.03
N LEU A 173 10.94 -4.99 -11.39
CA LEU A 173 11.03 -6.25 -12.13
C LEU A 173 11.77 -6.07 -13.46
N ASN A 174 11.46 -5.02 -14.22
CA ASN A 174 12.16 -4.74 -15.48
C ASN A 174 13.64 -4.44 -15.26
N TYR A 175 13.97 -3.64 -14.23
CA TYR A 175 15.36 -3.40 -13.83
C TYR A 175 16.11 -4.71 -13.52
N VAL A 176 15.45 -5.66 -12.85
CA VAL A 176 16.02 -6.98 -12.55
C VAL A 176 16.15 -7.82 -13.83
N ASN A 177 15.11 -7.90 -14.66
CA ASN A 177 15.07 -8.71 -15.88
C ASN A 177 16.12 -8.27 -16.93
N ASP A 178 16.40 -6.97 -16.99
CA ASP A 178 17.38 -6.37 -17.89
C ASP A 178 18.82 -6.43 -17.35
N ASN A 179 19.00 -6.83 -16.09
CA ASN A 179 20.33 -6.89 -15.48
C ASN A 179 21.13 -8.06 -16.07
N PRO A 180 22.33 -7.81 -16.63
CA PRO A 180 23.14 -8.86 -17.26
C PRO A 180 23.71 -9.90 -16.28
N LEU A 181 23.62 -9.65 -14.97
CA LEU A 181 24.03 -10.59 -13.92
C LEU A 181 22.89 -11.51 -13.47
N LEU A 182 21.66 -11.31 -13.97
CA LEU A 182 20.54 -12.19 -13.67
C LEU A 182 20.69 -13.51 -14.44
N GLU A 183 20.69 -14.62 -13.70
CA GLU A 183 20.50 -15.94 -14.31
C GLU A 183 19.00 -16.22 -14.45
N LYS A 184 18.49 -16.28 -15.67
CA LYS A 184 17.05 -16.47 -15.96
C LYS A 184 16.62 -17.93 -15.78
N ARG A 185 16.74 -18.44 -14.55
CA ARG A 185 16.35 -19.78 -14.11
C ARG A 185 15.30 -19.65 -13.01
N ILE A 186 14.16 -20.33 -13.17
CA ILE A 186 13.10 -20.28 -12.16
C ILE A 186 13.63 -20.91 -10.87
N ALA A 187 13.48 -20.20 -9.76
CA ALA A 187 14.02 -20.57 -8.45
C ALA A 187 15.54 -20.81 -8.44
N GLY A 188 16.28 -20.23 -9.40
CA GLY A 188 17.72 -20.47 -9.57
C GLY A 188 18.06 -21.88 -10.07
N GLU A 189 17.06 -22.67 -10.45
CA GLU A 189 17.20 -24.08 -10.82
C GLU A 189 16.72 -24.36 -12.26
N GLY A 190 17.11 -25.53 -12.78
CA GLY A 190 16.62 -26.01 -14.09
C GLY A 190 17.24 -25.29 -15.29
N PRO A 191 16.62 -25.40 -16.49
CA PRO A 191 17.13 -24.78 -17.71
C PRO A 191 16.96 -23.26 -17.69
N GLU A 192 17.87 -22.58 -18.37
CA GLU A 192 17.78 -21.14 -18.58
C GLU A 192 16.67 -20.84 -19.57
N LEU A 193 15.84 -19.86 -19.24
CA LEU A 193 14.72 -19.43 -20.07
C LEU A 193 15.16 -18.37 -21.07
N SER A 194 14.48 -18.32 -22.20
CA SER A 194 14.58 -17.17 -23.10
C SER A 194 14.01 -15.91 -22.43
N ASP A 195 14.48 -14.73 -22.85
CA ASP A 195 13.99 -13.44 -22.34
C ASP A 195 12.46 -13.35 -22.38
N LEU A 196 11.85 -13.70 -23.50
CA LEU A 196 10.40 -13.65 -23.67
C LEU A 196 9.67 -14.58 -22.69
N GLU A 197 10.17 -15.80 -22.49
CA GLU A 197 9.54 -16.75 -21.57
C GLU A 197 9.69 -16.30 -20.11
N TRP A 198 10.86 -15.76 -19.75
CA TRP A 198 11.12 -15.18 -18.44
C TRP A 198 10.19 -14.01 -18.14
N ASP A 199 10.05 -13.07 -19.09
CA ASP A 199 9.20 -11.89 -18.94
C ASP A 199 7.72 -12.28 -18.78
N ILE A 200 7.22 -13.19 -19.62
CA ILE A 200 5.83 -13.66 -19.50
C ILE A 200 5.57 -14.30 -18.14
N LYS A 201 6.46 -15.17 -17.66
CA LYS A 201 6.28 -15.88 -16.39
C LYS A 201 6.43 -14.97 -15.18
N SER A 202 7.43 -14.08 -15.19
CA SER A 202 7.63 -13.13 -14.10
C SER A 202 6.47 -12.13 -13.99
N TYR A 203 5.97 -11.60 -15.12
CA TYR A 203 4.79 -10.73 -15.13
C TYR A 203 3.53 -11.46 -14.69
N PHE A 204 3.34 -12.71 -15.12
CA PHE A 204 2.18 -13.52 -14.70
C PHE A 204 2.15 -13.71 -13.18
N LEU A 205 3.29 -14.08 -12.60
CA LEU A 205 3.45 -14.21 -11.16
C LEU A 205 3.25 -12.88 -10.43
N LEU A 206 3.99 -11.84 -10.83
CA LEU A 206 3.96 -10.55 -10.14
C LEU A 206 2.57 -9.91 -10.21
N GLY A 207 1.90 -10.02 -11.37
CA GLY A 207 0.53 -9.54 -11.53
C GLY A 207 -0.46 -10.27 -10.64
N GLY A 208 -0.35 -11.59 -10.51
CA GLY A 208 -1.15 -12.38 -9.59
C GLY A 208 -0.94 -11.96 -8.12
N ALA A 209 0.33 -11.86 -7.69
CA ALA A 209 0.68 -11.47 -6.33
C ALA A 209 0.18 -10.05 -5.98
N LEU A 210 0.39 -9.09 -6.88
CA LEU A 210 -0.06 -7.71 -6.68
C LEU A 210 -1.59 -7.59 -6.72
N HIS A 211 -2.28 -8.39 -7.55
CA HIS A 211 -3.75 -8.42 -7.56
C HIS A 211 -4.30 -8.92 -6.22
N ASP A 212 -3.79 -10.02 -5.69
CA ASP A 212 -4.24 -10.58 -4.41
C ASP A 212 -3.89 -9.70 -3.21
N ALA A 213 -2.74 -9.01 -3.28
CA ALA A 213 -2.38 -7.99 -2.31
C ALA A 213 -3.41 -6.85 -2.31
N ALA A 214 -3.92 -6.44 -3.48
CA ALA A 214 -4.99 -5.44 -3.57
C ALA A 214 -6.30 -5.95 -2.99
N VAL A 215 -6.75 -7.16 -3.37
CA VAL A 215 -7.98 -7.78 -2.86
C VAL A 215 -7.97 -7.84 -1.34
N SER A 216 -6.88 -8.33 -0.76
CA SER A 216 -6.73 -8.44 0.70
C SER A 216 -6.68 -7.06 1.37
N ALA A 217 -5.79 -6.16 0.92
CA ALA A 217 -5.61 -4.86 1.56
C ALA A 217 -6.86 -3.98 1.46
N TRP A 218 -7.56 -3.95 0.32
CA TRP A 218 -8.79 -3.16 0.19
C TRP A 218 -9.98 -3.77 0.92
N GLY A 219 -10.09 -5.11 0.99
CA GLY A 219 -11.08 -5.77 1.84
C GLY A 219 -10.94 -5.37 3.31
N ILE A 220 -9.70 -5.40 3.83
CA ILE A 220 -9.35 -4.97 5.19
C ILE A 220 -9.63 -3.47 5.37
N LYS A 221 -9.15 -2.60 4.47
CA LYS A 221 -9.38 -1.15 4.53
C LYS A 221 -10.86 -0.80 4.51
N GLY A 222 -11.63 -1.45 3.64
CA GLY A 222 -13.06 -1.27 3.53
C GLY A 222 -13.77 -1.63 4.83
N TYR A 223 -13.47 -2.80 5.41
CA TYR A 223 -14.11 -3.29 6.63
C TYR A 223 -13.72 -2.53 7.91
N TYR A 224 -12.44 -2.17 8.08
CA TYR A 224 -11.97 -1.52 9.31
C TYR A 224 -12.13 0.00 9.29
N ASP A 225 -12.15 0.62 8.10
CA ASP A 225 -12.28 2.07 7.88
C ASP A 225 -11.45 2.92 8.86
N TYR A 226 -10.18 2.53 9.02
CA TYR A 226 -9.31 3.09 10.05
C TYR A 226 -8.81 4.49 9.68
N ILE A 227 -8.72 5.33 10.72
CA ILE A 227 -8.38 6.75 10.62
C ILE A 227 -6.92 7.00 10.18
N ARG A 228 -6.68 8.12 9.50
CA ARG A 228 -5.35 8.56 9.04
C ARG A 228 -4.63 9.46 10.07
N PRO A 229 -3.28 9.53 10.04
CA PRO A 229 -2.52 10.30 11.04
C PRO A 229 -2.91 11.77 11.19
N ILE A 230 -3.12 12.50 10.09
CA ILE A 230 -3.53 13.92 10.16
C ILE A 230 -4.80 14.12 10.99
N SER A 231 -5.79 13.24 10.83
CA SER A 231 -7.04 13.32 11.57
C SER A 231 -6.86 12.88 13.02
N ALA A 232 -6.14 11.77 13.27
CA ALA A 232 -5.90 11.24 14.60
C ALA A 232 -5.09 12.20 15.49
N ILE A 233 -3.97 12.71 14.96
CA ILE A 233 -3.06 13.61 15.67
C ILE A 233 -3.76 14.92 16.01
N ARG A 234 -4.43 15.56 15.03
CA ARG A 234 -5.16 16.81 15.25
C ARG A 234 -6.32 16.63 16.23
N TRP A 235 -7.03 15.51 16.14
CA TRP A 235 -8.11 15.18 17.07
C TRP A 235 -7.58 15.03 18.51
N MET A 236 -6.52 14.24 18.73
CA MET A 236 -5.91 14.09 20.06
C MET A 236 -5.39 15.44 20.59
N ALA A 237 -4.72 16.22 19.75
CA ALA A 237 -4.19 17.53 20.11
C ALA A 237 -5.28 18.53 20.53
N ALA A 238 -6.46 18.49 19.89
CA ALA A 238 -7.60 19.33 20.26
C ALA A 238 -8.12 19.04 21.68
N TYR A 239 -7.96 17.81 22.18
CA TYR A 239 -8.28 17.45 23.56
C TYR A 239 -7.21 17.89 24.57
N GLY A 240 -6.02 18.27 24.14
CA GLY A 240 -4.90 18.60 25.02
C GLY A 240 -3.87 17.49 25.12
N GLN A 241 -3.27 17.34 26.30
CA GLN A 241 -2.21 16.37 26.55
C GLN A 241 -2.60 15.26 27.51
N SER A 242 -2.03 14.06 27.34
CA SER A 242 -2.35 12.88 28.17
C SER A 242 -1.25 12.41 29.11
N SER A 243 -0.08 13.06 29.14
CA SER A 243 1.08 12.61 29.93
C SER A 243 0.97 12.92 31.42
N SER A 244 0.32 14.01 31.84
CA SER A 244 0.25 14.36 33.26
C SER A 244 -0.98 15.18 33.66
N PRO A 245 -1.78 14.75 34.66
CA PRO A 245 -2.91 15.53 35.17
C PRO A 245 -2.50 16.80 35.93
N PHE A 246 -1.21 16.94 36.26
CA PHE A 246 -0.67 18.10 36.97
C PHE A 246 -0.15 19.19 36.03
N ARG A 247 -0.13 18.94 34.71
CA ARG A 247 0.21 19.93 33.69
C ARG A 247 -1.06 20.48 33.05
N GLY A 248 -0.98 21.71 32.52
CA GLY A 248 -2.10 22.34 31.85
C GLY A 248 -2.65 21.49 30.68
N SER A 249 -3.93 21.69 30.37
CA SER A 249 -4.60 21.03 29.22
C SER A 249 -4.66 19.51 29.31
N TYR A 250 -4.68 18.92 30.50
CA TYR A 250 -4.75 17.47 30.62
C TYR A 250 -6.09 16.91 30.11
N SER A 251 -6.02 15.84 29.33
CA SER A 251 -7.14 15.00 28.92
C SER A 251 -6.64 13.59 28.68
N GLN A 252 -7.38 12.58 29.13
CA GLN A 252 -7.05 11.19 28.82
C GLN A 252 -7.00 10.93 27.30
N LYS A 253 -7.80 11.64 26.51
CA LYS A 253 -7.84 11.55 25.04
C LYS A 253 -6.76 12.40 24.33
N GLY A 254 -5.98 13.14 25.11
CA GLY A 254 -4.97 14.06 24.61
C GLY A 254 -3.75 13.36 23.98
N LEU A 255 -2.97 14.13 23.24
CA LEU A 255 -1.70 13.68 22.67
C LEU A 255 -0.64 13.60 23.79
N PRO A 256 0.19 12.55 23.87
CA PRO A 256 1.26 12.49 24.87
C PRO A 256 2.29 13.60 24.61
N LEU A 257 2.70 14.29 25.67
CA LEU A 257 3.89 15.16 25.64
C LEU A 257 5.13 14.30 25.51
N ILE A 258 6.01 14.71 24.61
CA ILE A 258 7.27 14.04 24.28
C ILE A 258 8.32 15.13 24.19
N ASP A 259 9.40 14.98 24.94
CA ASP A 259 10.47 15.97 24.97
C ASP A 259 11.02 16.19 23.55
N ASP A 260 11.22 17.45 23.19
CA ASP A 260 11.70 17.89 21.86
C ASP A 260 10.87 17.41 20.66
N ARG A 261 9.63 16.94 20.87
CA ARG A 261 8.71 16.50 19.79
C ARG A 261 7.29 17.02 19.94
N VAL A 262 6.71 16.91 21.14
CA VAL A 262 5.32 17.30 21.44
C VAL A 262 5.26 18.12 22.72
N GLY A 263 4.84 19.37 22.59
CA GLY A 263 4.83 20.34 23.68
C GLY A 263 3.48 21.02 23.89
N LEU A 264 3.37 21.75 25.01
CA LEU A 264 2.29 22.72 25.21
C LEU A 264 2.66 24.04 24.53
N ILE A 265 1.68 24.71 23.92
CA ILE A 265 1.83 26.09 23.46
C ILE A 265 1.97 26.99 24.68
N GLY A 266 3.11 27.67 24.78
CA GLY A 266 3.48 28.61 25.83
C GLY A 266 3.34 30.07 25.39
N ASN A 267 3.71 30.98 26.29
CA ASN A 267 3.65 32.42 26.01
C ASN A 267 4.81 32.92 25.15
N ASP A 268 5.89 32.14 25.06
CA ASP A 268 7.09 32.46 24.28
C ASP A 268 7.03 31.92 22.84
N ASP A 269 5.92 31.26 22.47
CA ASP A 269 5.70 30.79 21.10
C ASP A 269 5.13 31.91 20.21
N ASP A 270 5.51 31.92 18.93
CA ASP A 270 5.03 32.90 17.94
C ASP A 270 3.55 32.73 17.54
N PHE A 271 2.86 31.76 18.15
CA PHE A 271 1.46 31.42 17.88
C PHE A 271 0.69 31.23 19.18
N SER A 272 -0.58 31.64 19.17
CA SER A 272 -1.41 31.66 20.38
C SER A 272 -2.13 30.34 20.63
N ARG A 273 -2.25 29.96 21.90
CA ARG A 273 -3.09 28.82 22.33
C ARG A 273 -4.58 29.04 22.05
N GLN A 274 -5.05 30.29 22.05
CA GLN A 274 -6.46 30.62 21.86
C GLN A 274 -6.94 30.27 20.44
N GLU A 275 -6.10 30.51 19.44
CA GLU A 275 -6.43 30.27 18.03
C GLU A 275 -6.15 28.82 17.61
N ASN A 276 -5.09 28.22 18.16
CA ASN A 276 -4.55 26.96 17.65
C ASN A 276 -4.78 25.74 18.56
N GLY A 277 -5.34 25.96 19.74
CA GLY A 277 -5.45 24.94 20.77
C GLY A 277 -4.14 24.73 21.56
N PRO A 278 -4.10 23.74 22.44
CA PRO A 278 -3.08 23.66 23.49
C PRO A 278 -1.74 23.02 23.10
N ILE A 279 -1.65 22.33 21.97
CA ILE A 279 -0.51 21.46 21.62
C ILE A 279 0.28 21.99 20.42
N LYS A 280 1.60 21.91 20.51
CA LYS A 280 2.55 22.13 19.42
C LYS A 280 3.37 20.87 19.12
N LEU A 281 3.79 20.72 17.87
CA LEU A 281 4.65 19.65 17.37
C LEU A 281 5.93 20.25 16.82
N TYR A 282 7.06 19.58 17.02
CA TYR A 282 8.31 19.87 16.31
C TYR A 282 8.34 19.00 15.06
N ALA A 283 8.01 19.56 13.90
CA ALA A 283 7.71 18.81 12.69
C ALA A 283 8.00 19.62 11.42
N TRP A 284 7.94 18.97 10.26
CA TRP A 284 8.02 19.65 8.97
C TRP A 284 6.93 20.71 8.87
N ARG A 285 7.32 21.93 8.49
CA ARG A 285 6.47 23.11 8.60
C ARG A 285 5.27 23.10 7.64
N GLY A 286 5.34 22.29 6.59
CA GLY A 286 4.25 22.16 5.63
C GLY A 286 4.24 23.23 4.56
N HIS A 287 3.31 23.06 3.62
CA HIS A 287 3.14 23.85 2.42
C HIS A 287 2.99 25.35 2.64
N ASN A 288 2.40 25.77 3.75
CA ASN A 288 2.15 27.18 4.04
C ASN A 288 3.43 27.99 4.22
N PHE A 289 4.57 27.32 4.47
CA PHE A 289 5.88 27.96 4.61
C PHE A 289 6.73 27.86 3.34
N LEU A 290 6.28 27.10 2.34
CA LEU A 290 6.91 27.01 1.02
C LEU A 290 6.24 28.01 0.09
N THR A 291 6.92 29.14 -0.19
CA THR A 291 6.44 30.14 -1.15
C THR A 291 6.67 29.75 -2.61
N SER A 292 7.53 28.76 -2.86
CA SER A 292 7.78 28.08 -4.13
C SER A 292 8.45 26.71 -3.87
N ALA A 293 8.49 25.83 -4.89
CA ALA A 293 9.24 24.57 -4.84
C ALA A 293 10.77 24.77 -4.75
N GLU A 294 11.25 26.01 -4.84
CA GLU A 294 12.67 26.38 -4.68
C GLU A 294 13.03 26.64 -3.20
N GLY A 295 12.05 26.63 -2.30
CA GLY A 295 12.26 26.74 -0.85
C GLY A 295 12.54 25.39 -0.20
N ILE A 296 13.15 25.42 0.99
CA ILE A 296 13.27 24.28 1.91
C ILE A 296 12.31 24.53 3.06
N GLY A 297 11.35 23.64 3.29
CA GLY A 297 10.31 23.82 4.30
C GLY A 297 10.89 23.79 5.70
N GLY A 298 11.81 22.86 5.93
CA GLY A 298 12.50 22.67 7.21
C GLY A 298 11.55 22.25 8.33
N VAL A 299 12.09 22.16 9.54
CA VAL A 299 11.40 21.69 10.73
C VAL A 299 11.41 22.78 11.80
N ALA A 300 10.27 22.99 12.45
CA ALA A 300 10.14 23.93 13.56
C ALA A 300 8.99 23.52 14.49
N TRP A 301 8.92 24.18 15.65
CA TRP A 301 7.72 24.13 16.48
C TRP A 301 6.56 24.80 15.73
N MET A 302 5.45 24.09 15.63
CA MET A 302 4.23 24.57 15.00
C MET A 302 2.99 24.09 15.76
N PRO A 303 1.84 24.76 15.65
CA PRO A 303 0.62 24.25 16.27
C PRO A 303 0.19 22.92 15.64
N ALA A 304 -0.23 21.98 16.49
CA ALA A 304 -0.65 20.65 16.03
C ALA A 304 -1.88 20.71 15.10
N SER A 305 -2.75 21.71 15.29
CA SER A 305 -3.91 22.00 14.42
C SER A 305 -3.52 22.29 12.97
N GLU A 306 -2.28 22.73 12.74
CA GLU A 306 -1.76 23.09 11.42
C GLU A 306 -0.78 22.06 10.86
N TRP A 307 -0.50 20.96 11.57
CA TRP A 307 0.44 19.95 11.11
C TRP A 307 -0.03 19.22 9.84
N TRP A 308 0.87 19.01 8.89
CA TRP A 308 0.59 18.31 7.63
C TRP A 308 1.56 17.14 7.42
N PRO A 309 1.11 16.03 6.80
CA PRO A 309 1.99 15.00 6.29
C PRO A 309 2.89 15.56 5.17
N TYR A 310 4.09 14.99 5.03
CA TYR A 310 5.01 15.32 3.94
C TYR A 310 4.53 14.68 2.63
N GLN A 311 3.70 15.42 1.90
CA GLN A 311 3.01 15.05 0.66
C GLN A 311 2.89 16.30 -0.22
N ARG A 312 2.44 16.22 -1.49
CA ARG A 312 2.14 17.44 -2.28
C ARG A 312 0.83 18.10 -1.81
N PRO A 313 0.64 19.42 -1.96
CA PRO A 313 -0.58 20.09 -1.50
C PRO A 313 -1.86 19.58 -2.17
N ASN A 314 -1.79 19.17 -3.44
CA ASN A 314 -2.92 18.66 -4.20
C ASN A 314 -3.02 17.11 -4.17
N PHE A 315 -2.00 16.45 -3.63
CA PHE A 315 -1.95 15.00 -3.40
C PHE A 315 -1.98 14.76 -1.88
N VAL A 316 -3.08 15.19 -1.26
CA VAL A 316 -3.28 14.99 0.19
C VAL A 316 -3.49 13.50 0.49
N THR A 317 -3.38 13.14 1.77
CA THR A 317 -3.65 11.80 2.32
C THR A 317 -4.67 11.02 1.47
N PRO A 318 -4.29 9.87 0.89
CA PRO A 318 -5.13 9.19 -0.08
C PRO A 318 -6.55 8.87 0.44
N PRO A 319 -7.59 8.94 -0.41
CA PRO A 319 -8.98 8.89 0.00
C PRO A 319 -9.44 7.44 0.14
N PHE A 320 -8.79 6.74 1.05
CA PHE A 320 -9.10 5.39 1.51
C PHE A 320 -8.51 5.21 2.90
N ALA A 321 -9.09 4.30 3.68
CA ALA A 321 -8.70 4.04 5.06
C ALA A 321 -7.21 3.69 5.23
N GLY A 322 -6.66 3.96 6.41
CA GLY A 322 -5.26 3.71 6.76
C GLY A 322 -4.92 2.22 6.81
N TYR A 323 -5.61 1.49 7.67
CA TYR A 323 -5.30 0.10 8.01
C TYR A 323 -5.82 -0.91 6.98
N ILE A 324 -4.99 -1.78 6.41
CA ILE A 324 -3.51 -1.87 6.47
C ILE A 324 -2.86 -1.04 5.35
N SER A 325 -1.56 -0.77 5.43
CA SER A 325 -0.79 -0.06 4.41
C SER A 325 -0.76 -0.85 3.09
N GLY A 326 -1.34 -0.28 2.03
CA GLY A 326 -1.30 -0.88 0.70
C GLY A 326 0.13 -0.99 0.17
N HIS A 327 0.97 0.04 0.39
CA HIS A 327 2.36 0.02 -0.08
C HIS A 327 3.17 -1.09 0.63
N SER A 328 2.99 -1.26 1.94
CA SER A 328 3.64 -2.35 2.69
C SER A 328 3.21 -3.72 2.15
N THR A 329 1.91 -3.87 1.87
CA THR A 329 1.34 -5.13 1.36
C THR A 329 1.81 -5.46 -0.05
N PHE A 330 1.70 -4.53 -1.01
CA PHE A 330 2.18 -4.73 -2.37
C PHE A 330 3.68 -5.02 -2.41
N SER A 331 4.46 -4.27 -1.63
CA SER A 331 5.90 -4.38 -1.65
C SER A 331 6.39 -5.69 -1.08
N SER A 332 5.81 -6.13 0.03
CA SER A 332 6.18 -7.43 0.59
C SER A 332 5.74 -8.60 -0.29
N ALA A 333 4.59 -8.51 -0.96
CA ALA A 333 4.15 -9.54 -1.91
C ALA A 333 5.06 -9.63 -3.14
N ALA A 334 5.42 -8.48 -3.71
CA ALA A 334 6.33 -8.42 -4.84
C ALA A 334 7.73 -8.90 -4.47
N ALA A 335 8.30 -8.45 -3.35
CA ALA A 335 9.62 -8.87 -2.90
C ALA A 335 9.71 -10.38 -2.67
N GLU A 336 8.69 -10.98 -2.05
CA GLU A 336 8.63 -12.43 -1.84
C GLU A 336 8.49 -13.16 -3.17
N ALA A 337 7.61 -12.71 -4.06
CA ALA A 337 7.43 -13.30 -5.38
C ALA A 337 8.73 -13.26 -6.22
N LEU A 338 9.45 -12.14 -6.22
CA LEU A 338 10.74 -11.99 -6.92
C LEU A 338 11.81 -12.89 -6.29
N THR A 339 11.89 -12.95 -4.95
CA THR A 339 12.82 -13.82 -4.23
C THR A 339 12.63 -15.29 -4.64
N LEU A 340 11.38 -15.77 -4.59
CA LEU A 340 11.07 -17.16 -4.93
C LEU A 340 11.27 -17.45 -6.42
N PHE A 341 10.93 -16.50 -7.30
CA PHE A 341 11.03 -16.67 -8.74
C PHE A 341 12.48 -16.66 -9.25
N THR A 342 13.31 -15.77 -8.72
CA THR A 342 14.75 -15.71 -9.06
C THR A 342 15.56 -16.78 -8.34
N GLY A 343 15.05 -17.30 -7.21
CA GLY A 343 15.79 -18.22 -6.34
C GLY A 343 16.82 -17.55 -5.45
N ASP A 344 16.86 -16.22 -5.47
CA ASP A 344 17.85 -15.42 -4.74
C ASP A 344 17.14 -14.24 -4.06
N PRO A 345 17.27 -14.03 -2.74
CA PRO A 345 16.70 -12.86 -2.10
C PRO A 345 17.39 -11.56 -2.53
N PHE A 346 18.62 -11.63 -3.05
CA PHE A 346 19.41 -10.46 -3.45
C PHE A 346 19.06 -9.96 -4.85
N PHE A 347 19.19 -8.65 -5.05
CA PHE A 347 19.20 -8.08 -6.40
C PHE A 347 20.38 -8.67 -7.20
N PRO A 348 20.30 -8.80 -8.54
CA PRO A 348 21.41 -9.33 -9.33
C PRO A 348 22.72 -8.56 -9.08
N GLY A 349 23.79 -9.28 -8.71
CA GLY A 349 25.07 -8.67 -8.28
C GLY A 349 25.12 -8.24 -6.81
N GLY A 350 24.07 -8.51 -6.04
CA GLY A 350 23.95 -8.24 -4.61
C GLY A 350 23.53 -6.82 -4.25
N VAL A 351 23.11 -5.98 -5.21
CA VAL A 351 22.66 -4.61 -4.93
C VAL A 351 21.73 -4.09 -6.02
N GLY A 352 20.59 -3.52 -5.62
CA GLY A 352 19.76 -2.65 -6.44
C GLY A 352 20.03 -1.20 -6.07
N GLU A 353 20.00 -0.30 -7.06
CA GLU A 353 20.37 1.11 -6.86
C GLU A 353 19.39 2.07 -7.53
N PHE A 354 19.16 3.22 -6.89
CA PHE A 354 18.42 4.34 -7.47
C PHE A 354 19.13 5.66 -7.19
N PHE A 355 19.41 6.44 -8.23
CA PHE A 355 20.08 7.74 -8.12
C PHE A 355 19.08 8.90 -7.98
N ALA A 356 19.23 9.68 -6.90
CA ALA A 356 18.51 10.92 -6.66
C ALA A 356 19.49 12.10 -6.73
N GLY A 357 19.43 12.86 -7.83
CA GLY A 357 20.33 14.00 -8.09
C GLY A 357 20.07 15.18 -7.16
N GLN A 358 21.15 15.83 -6.73
CA GLN A 358 21.15 17.04 -5.90
C GLN A 358 20.22 18.11 -6.49
N ASN A 359 19.30 18.63 -5.66
CA ASN A 359 18.33 19.68 -6.04
C ASN A 359 17.43 19.35 -7.25
N GLU A 360 17.43 18.11 -7.74
CA GLU A 360 16.69 17.71 -8.94
C GLU A 360 15.56 16.71 -8.64
N PHE A 361 15.77 15.85 -7.64
CA PHE A 361 14.86 14.74 -7.36
C PHE A 361 13.59 15.19 -6.62
N LEU A 362 13.73 15.89 -5.49
CA LEU A 362 12.58 16.27 -4.66
C LEU A 362 11.66 17.25 -5.40
N LYS A 363 10.37 16.98 -5.33
CA LYS A 363 9.32 17.76 -5.99
C LYS A 363 8.49 18.57 -5.01
N PHE A 364 8.55 18.24 -3.72
CA PHE A 364 7.76 18.94 -2.70
C PHE A 364 8.49 20.21 -2.24
N GLU A 365 9.82 20.14 -2.17
CA GLU A 365 10.72 21.23 -1.79
C GLU A 365 12.11 21.03 -2.44
N LEU A 366 12.99 22.02 -2.34
CA LEU A 366 14.33 21.94 -2.89
C LEU A 366 15.16 20.85 -2.19
N GLY A 367 15.71 19.94 -2.99
CA GLY A 367 16.70 18.96 -2.55
C GLY A 367 16.72 17.71 -3.42
N PRO A 368 17.44 16.66 -2.99
CA PRO A 368 18.27 16.59 -1.80
C PRO A 368 19.45 17.58 -1.83
N SER A 369 20.06 17.87 -0.67
CA SER A 369 21.17 18.83 -0.56
C SER A 369 22.47 18.35 -1.22
N ARG A 370 22.54 17.07 -1.57
CA ARG A 370 23.61 16.40 -2.33
C ARG A 370 23.06 15.19 -3.07
N ASP A 371 23.84 14.65 -3.99
CA ASP A 371 23.52 13.39 -4.64
C ASP A 371 23.36 12.27 -3.61
N ILE A 372 22.34 11.44 -3.81
CA ILE A 372 22.05 10.25 -3.00
C ILE A 372 21.89 9.06 -3.95
N VAL A 373 22.38 7.90 -3.53
CA VAL A 373 22.03 6.63 -4.16
C VAL A 373 21.32 5.77 -3.12
N LEU A 374 20.01 5.58 -3.28
CA LEU A 374 19.30 4.56 -2.50
C LEU A 374 19.81 3.19 -2.93
N GLN A 375 20.10 2.33 -1.97
CA GLN A 375 20.65 1.00 -2.21
C GLN A 375 19.89 -0.05 -1.40
N TRP A 376 19.68 -1.21 -2.00
CA TRP A 376 19.02 -2.35 -1.37
C TRP A 376 19.80 -3.62 -1.70
N ALA A 377 20.17 -4.41 -0.69
CA ALA A 377 20.83 -5.69 -0.96
C ALA A 377 19.80 -6.72 -1.45
N THR A 378 18.67 -6.81 -0.76
CA THR A 378 17.58 -7.76 -1.07
C THR A 378 16.30 -7.06 -1.52
N TYR A 379 15.43 -7.80 -2.23
CA TYR A 379 14.09 -7.30 -2.56
C TYR A 379 13.29 -6.95 -1.30
N ARG A 380 13.48 -7.71 -0.22
CA ARG A 380 12.87 -7.44 1.09
C ARG A 380 13.35 -6.12 1.68
N ASP A 381 14.63 -5.78 1.55
CA ASP A 381 15.16 -4.48 2.02
C ASP A 381 14.49 -3.30 1.28
N ALA A 382 14.22 -3.45 -0.02
CA ALA A 382 13.46 -2.45 -0.77
C ALA A 382 12.01 -2.34 -0.27
N ALA A 383 11.35 -3.46 0.00
CA ALA A 383 9.98 -3.48 0.52
C ALA A 383 9.86 -2.91 1.95
N ASP A 384 10.83 -3.19 2.81
CA ASP A 384 10.91 -2.64 4.16
C ASP A 384 11.14 -1.13 4.12
N GLN A 385 12.03 -0.63 3.26
CA GLN A 385 12.20 0.80 3.06
C GLN A 385 10.95 1.49 2.47
N CYS A 386 10.25 0.84 1.54
CA CYS A 386 8.95 1.32 1.03
C CYS A 386 7.95 1.52 2.17
N SER A 387 7.92 0.58 3.10
CA SER A 387 7.03 0.61 4.24
C SER A 387 7.35 1.76 5.22
N LEU A 388 8.63 1.92 5.58
CA LEU A 388 9.09 3.03 6.44
C LEU A 388 8.82 4.41 5.82
N SER A 389 8.94 4.52 4.49
CA SER A 389 8.65 5.75 3.75
C SER A 389 7.26 6.32 4.05
N ARG A 390 6.28 5.46 4.37
CA ARG A 390 4.89 5.87 4.62
C ARG A 390 4.71 6.55 5.97
N ILE A 391 5.58 6.23 6.92
CA ILE A 391 5.65 6.87 8.24
C ILE A 391 6.31 8.23 8.11
N TRP A 392 7.47 8.33 7.43
CA TRP A 392 8.12 9.62 7.13
C TRP A 392 7.25 10.53 6.24
N GLY A 393 6.52 9.94 5.30
CA GLY A 393 5.51 10.63 4.50
C GLY A 393 4.30 11.11 5.31
N GLY A 394 4.15 10.68 6.57
CA GLY A 394 3.15 11.17 7.51
C GLY A 394 1.75 10.54 7.36
N ILE A 395 1.60 9.43 6.64
CA ILE A 395 0.28 8.94 6.18
C ILE A 395 -0.11 7.56 6.69
N HIS A 396 0.81 6.83 7.31
CA HIS A 396 0.55 5.55 7.98
C HIS A 396 1.28 5.50 9.34
N PRO A 397 0.63 5.12 10.44
CA PRO A 397 1.28 4.72 11.68
C PRO A 397 1.82 3.27 11.61
N PRO A 398 2.67 2.85 12.55
CA PRO A 398 3.18 1.47 12.65
C PRO A 398 2.09 0.38 12.58
N ALA A 399 0.92 0.63 13.17
CA ALA A 399 -0.20 -0.31 13.16
C ALA A 399 -0.73 -0.62 11.75
N ASP A 400 -0.57 0.29 10.79
CA ASP A 400 -0.93 0.04 9.40
C ASP A 400 0.17 -0.74 8.66
N ASP A 401 1.42 -0.63 9.09
CA ASP A 401 2.59 -1.10 8.36
C ASP A 401 2.80 -2.62 8.50
N ILE A 402 3.11 -3.10 9.71
CA ILE A 402 3.56 -4.47 9.96
C ILE A 402 2.57 -5.54 9.48
N PRO A 403 1.24 -5.43 9.75
CA PRO A 403 0.30 -6.42 9.24
C PRO A 403 0.28 -6.46 7.71
N GLY A 404 0.55 -5.33 7.04
CA GLY A 404 0.75 -5.28 5.59
C GLY A 404 1.96 -6.05 5.11
N ARG A 405 3.10 -5.93 5.80
CA ARG A 405 4.31 -6.71 5.46
C ARG A 405 4.08 -8.22 5.64
N ILE A 406 3.51 -8.61 6.77
CA ILE A 406 3.22 -10.02 7.08
C ILE A 406 2.28 -10.62 6.02
N LEU A 407 1.14 -9.95 5.77
CA LEU A 407 0.16 -10.39 4.78
C LEU A 407 0.73 -10.45 3.38
N GLY A 408 1.47 -9.41 2.97
CA GLY A 408 2.07 -9.35 1.64
C GLY A 408 3.00 -10.53 1.39
N LYS A 409 3.83 -10.90 2.36
CA LYS A 409 4.68 -12.09 2.27
C LYS A 409 3.88 -13.37 2.02
N GLU A 410 2.81 -13.61 2.78
CA GLU A 410 1.94 -14.78 2.59
C GLU A 410 1.34 -14.81 1.18
N VAL A 411 0.81 -13.67 0.72
CA VAL A 411 0.25 -13.52 -0.64
C VAL A 411 1.29 -13.82 -1.73
N GLY A 412 2.53 -13.35 -1.57
CA GLY A 412 3.61 -13.62 -2.52
C GLY A 412 3.93 -15.11 -2.63
N GLN A 413 3.89 -15.84 -1.50
CA GLN A 413 4.10 -17.29 -1.45
C GLN A 413 2.97 -18.05 -2.14
N ASP A 414 1.71 -17.70 -1.86
CA ASP A 414 0.54 -18.34 -2.48
C ASP A 414 0.50 -18.09 -4.00
N ALA A 415 0.77 -16.86 -4.44
CA ALA A 415 0.84 -16.52 -5.86
C ALA A 415 1.96 -17.29 -6.58
N TYR A 416 3.14 -17.42 -5.95
CA TYR A 416 4.23 -18.24 -6.46
C TYR A 416 3.84 -19.71 -6.59
N ALA A 417 3.24 -20.28 -5.54
CA ALA A 417 2.80 -21.67 -5.53
C ALA A 417 1.80 -21.97 -6.65
N LEU A 418 0.85 -21.05 -6.90
CA LEU A 418 -0.10 -21.18 -8.00
C LEU A 418 0.58 -21.02 -9.37
N ALA A 419 1.46 -20.03 -9.53
CA ALA A 419 2.17 -19.80 -10.78
C ALA A 419 3.02 -21.02 -11.20
N MET A 420 3.68 -21.67 -10.24
CA MET A 420 4.45 -22.89 -10.52
C MET A 420 3.58 -24.04 -11.04
N GLN A 421 2.32 -24.16 -10.58
CA GLN A 421 1.39 -25.15 -11.13
C GLN A 421 1.09 -24.88 -12.61
N TYR A 422 0.80 -23.63 -12.97
CA TYR A 422 0.57 -23.22 -14.34
C TYR A 422 1.80 -23.48 -15.23
N PHE A 423 3.00 -23.16 -14.74
CA PHE A 423 4.23 -23.38 -15.50
C PHE A 423 4.57 -24.86 -15.66
N GLY A 424 4.12 -25.70 -14.72
CA GLY A 424 4.16 -27.16 -14.83
C GLY A 424 3.09 -27.76 -15.74
N GLY A 425 2.24 -26.95 -16.38
CA GLY A 425 1.16 -27.40 -17.27
C GLY A 425 -0.08 -27.92 -16.54
N SER A 426 -0.18 -27.69 -15.23
CA SER A 426 -1.36 -28.02 -14.43
C SER A 426 -2.27 -26.80 -14.35
N VAL A 427 -3.55 -26.97 -14.67
CA VAL A 427 -4.58 -25.96 -14.42
C VAL A 427 -5.35 -26.44 -13.18
N PRO A 428 -5.18 -25.82 -12.01
CA PRO A 428 -5.95 -26.21 -10.84
C PRO A 428 -7.44 -26.09 -11.15
N GLU A 429 -8.23 -27.09 -10.73
CA GLU A 429 -9.68 -26.96 -10.80
C GLU A 429 -10.09 -25.76 -9.94
N PRO A 430 -10.93 -24.84 -10.46
CA PRO A 430 -11.40 -23.72 -9.67
C PRO A 430 -12.06 -24.25 -8.40
N GLU A 431 -11.82 -23.60 -7.25
CA GLU A 431 -12.58 -23.94 -6.05
C GLU A 431 -14.07 -23.86 -6.39
N PRO A 432 -14.88 -24.86 -5.98
CA PRO A 432 -16.30 -24.85 -6.28
C PRO A 432 -16.90 -23.56 -5.71
N GLU A 433 -17.37 -22.69 -6.59
CA GLU A 433 -18.13 -21.52 -6.15
C GLU A 433 -19.32 -22.01 -5.32
N PRO A 434 -19.73 -21.29 -4.25
CA PRO A 434 -21.05 -21.52 -3.69
C PRO A 434 -22.05 -21.44 -4.85
N GLU A 435 -22.93 -22.45 -4.96
CA GLU A 435 -23.90 -22.64 -6.07
C GLU A 435 -24.14 -21.33 -6.82
N PRO A 436 -23.56 -21.17 -8.02
CA PRO A 436 -23.51 -19.87 -8.65
C PRO A 436 -24.93 -19.33 -8.74
N VAL A 437 -25.12 -18.15 -8.15
CA VAL A 437 -26.35 -17.38 -8.32
C VAL A 437 -26.66 -17.18 -9.80
N LEU A 438 -25.64 -17.26 -10.66
CA LEU A 438 -25.76 -17.18 -12.10
C LEU A 438 -24.69 -18.04 -12.84
N GLN A 439 -25.16 -19.02 -13.62
CA GLN A 439 -24.40 -19.91 -14.51
C GLN A 439 -24.42 -19.43 -15.96
N LEU A 440 -23.30 -19.60 -16.65
CA LEU A 440 -23.12 -19.24 -18.06
C LEU A 440 -22.65 -20.45 -18.86
N TYR A 441 -23.45 -20.93 -19.82
CA TYR A 441 -23.06 -22.09 -20.63
C TYR A 441 -23.68 -22.09 -22.04
N PRO A 442 -22.95 -22.58 -23.07
CA PRO A 442 -21.56 -23.04 -22.99
C PRO A 442 -20.55 -21.89 -22.90
N ASN A 443 -19.45 -22.10 -22.17
CA ASN A 443 -18.29 -21.21 -22.14
C ASN A 443 -17.01 -22.05 -22.12
N PRO A 444 -16.23 -22.13 -23.21
CA PRO A 444 -16.28 -21.27 -24.40
C PRO A 444 -17.56 -21.40 -25.25
N TRP A 445 -18.02 -20.27 -25.81
CA TRP A 445 -19.21 -20.20 -26.66
C TRP A 445 -18.86 -20.44 -28.13
N THR A 446 -18.79 -21.73 -28.47
CA THR A 446 -18.36 -22.20 -29.80
C THR A 446 -19.48 -22.12 -30.85
N GLN A 447 -20.71 -22.49 -30.48
CA GLN A 447 -21.84 -22.54 -31.41
C GLN A 447 -23.18 -22.55 -30.64
N GLY A 448 -24.25 -22.13 -31.30
CA GLY A 448 -25.61 -22.14 -30.74
C GLY A 448 -25.87 -20.96 -29.81
N ASP A 449 -26.88 -21.08 -28.96
CA ASP A 449 -27.25 -20.01 -28.05
C ASP A 449 -26.52 -20.12 -26.71
N LEU A 450 -26.23 -18.97 -26.09
CA LEU A 450 -25.67 -18.89 -24.75
C LEU A 450 -26.81 -18.86 -23.74
N THR A 451 -26.81 -19.80 -22.80
CA THR A 451 -27.73 -19.78 -21.68
C THR A 451 -27.10 -19.08 -20.49
N ILE A 452 -27.84 -18.12 -19.93
CA ILE A 452 -27.53 -17.53 -18.62
C ILE A 452 -28.62 -17.98 -17.65
N ALA A 453 -28.28 -18.88 -16.73
CA ALA A 453 -29.23 -19.41 -15.74
C ALA A 453 -28.97 -18.80 -14.37
N ALA A 454 -29.94 -18.10 -13.79
CA ALA A 454 -29.90 -17.55 -12.44
C ALA A 454 -30.60 -18.50 -11.43
N ALA A 455 -30.11 -18.53 -10.20
CA ALA A 455 -30.68 -19.32 -9.11
C ALA A 455 -32.15 -18.95 -8.84
N TYR A 456 -32.94 -19.91 -8.34
CA TYR A 456 -34.39 -19.82 -8.19
C TYR A 456 -34.87 -18.48 -7.59
N GLY A 457 -35.64 -17.73 -8.37
CA GLY A 457 -36.28 -16.48 -7.96
C GLY A 457 -35.51 -15.19 -8.31
N GLN A 458 -34.30 -15.29 -8.87
CA GLN A 458 -33.60 -14.12 -9.38
C GLN A 458 -34.09 -13.71 -10.77
N ARG A 459 -34.38 -12.42 -10.92
CA ARG A 459 -34.77 -11.76 -12.17
C ARG A 459 -33.54 -11.29 -12.93
N ILE A 460 -33.56 -11.36 -14.25
CA ILE A 460 -32.57 -10.71 -15.12
C ILE A 460 -33.29 -9.58 -15.88
N ASP A 461 -32.71 -8.37 -15.82
CA ASP A 461 -33.26 -7.13 -16.38
C ASP A 461 -32.64 -6.69 -17.70
N ALA A 462 -31.35 -6.97 -17.86
CA ALA A 462 -30.59 -6.65 -19.06
C ALA A 462 -29.29 -7.44 -19.05
N VAL A 463 -28.71 -7.64 -20.23
CA VAL A 463 -27.34 -8.12 -20.38
C VAL A 463 -26.62 -7.26 -21.39
N SER A 464 -25.41 -6.80 -21.08
CA SER A 464 -24.54 -6.13 -22.05
C SER A 464 -23.21 -6.85 -22.18
N MET A 465 -22.70 -6.96 -23.40
CA MET A 465 -21.46 -7.63 -23.73
C MET A 465 -20.39 -6.59 -24.10
N TRP A 466 -19.22 -6.71 -23.49
CA TRP A 466 -18.12 -5.77 -23.63
C TRP A 466 -16.86 -6.53 -24.06
N ASP A 467 -16.01 -5.93 -24.88
CA ASP A 467 -14.69 -6.51 -25.15
C ASP A 467 -13.68 -6.23 -24.05
N ALA A 468 -12.49 -6.84 -24.15
CA ALA A 468 -11.40 -6.67 -23.19
C ALA A 468 -10.87 -5.23 -23.10
N GLN A 469 -11.20 -4.35 -24.04
CA GLN A 469 -10.86 -2.92 -24.01
C GLN A 469 -11.98 -2.06 -23.41
N GLY A 470 -13.07 -2.68 -22.92
CA GLY A 470 -14.19 -1.97 -22.31
C GLY A 470 -15.10 -1.28 -23.33
N ARG A 471 -15.10 -1.69 -24.59
CA ARG A 471 -16.07 -1.22 -25.59
C ARG A 471 -17.32 -2.08 -25.54
N LEU A 472 -18.49 -1.44 -25.53
CA LEU A 472 -19.78 -2.12 -25.64
C LEU A 472 -19.90 -2.73 -27.04
N ILE A 473 -20.19 -4.03 -27.10
CA ILE A 473 -20.32 -4.81 -28.33
C ILE A 473 -21.78 -5.03 -28.67
N GLU A 474 -22.57 -5.48 -27.71
CA GLU A 474 -23.99 -5.79 -27.89
C GLU A 474 -24.75 -5.56 -26.57
N GLU A 475 -26.00 -5.12 -26.64
CA GLU A 475 -26.90 -5.01 -25.49
C GLU A 475 -28.19 -5.79 -25.75
N TYR A 476 -28.49 -6.70 -24.83
CA TYR A 476 -29.67 -7.56 -24.85
C TYR A 476 -30.66 -7.05 -23.80
N ASN A 477 -31.72 -6.41 -24.25
CA ASN A 477 -32.85 -6.04 -23.39
C ASN A 477 -33.71 -7.28 -23.13
N VAL A 478 -33.51 -7.92 -21.98
CA VAL A 478 -34.17 -9.17 -21.59
C VAL A 478 -34.86 -8.96 -20.24
N THR A 479 -36.16 -9.24 -20.15
CA THR A 479 -36.86 -9.20 -18.86
C THR A 479 -37.46 -10.57 -18.60
N THR A 480 -36.98 -11.27 -17.57
CA THR A 480 -37.55 -12.57 -17.18
C THR A 480 -38.00 -12.57 -15.72
N GLU A 481 -39.19 -13.14 -15.48
CA GLU A 481 -39.67 -13.42 -14.13
C GLU A 481 -39.06 -14.71 -13.55
N THR A 482 -38.42 -15.54 -14.38
CA THR A 482 -37.77 -16.79 -13.97
C THR A 482 -36.41 -16.98 -14.62
N GLY A 483 -35.36 -17.02 -13.79
CA GLY A 483 -34.30 -18.03 -13.72
C GLY A 483 -33.39 -18.34 -14.91
N SER A 484 -33.73 -17.99 -16.16
CA SER A 484 -32.80 -18.18 -17.28
C SER A 484 -33.12 -17.31 -18.48
N ILE A 485 -32.10 -16.82 -19.17
CA ILE A 485 -32.20 -16.21 -20.50
C ILE A 485 -31.35 -16.98 -21.50
N VAL A 486 -31.72 -16.85 -22.78
CA VAL A 486 -30.99 -17.42 -23.91
C VAL A 486 -30.60 -16.27 -24.83
N LEU A 487 -29.31 -16.12 -25.10
CA LEU A 487 -28.77 -15.09 -25.97
C LEU A 487 -28.28 -15.71 -27.28
N PRO A 488 -28.67 -15.17 -28.45
CA PRO A 488 -28.16 -15.65 -29.73
C PRO A 488 -26.71 -15.19 -29.94
N GLN A 489 -25.93 -16.01 -30.64
CA GLN A 489 -24.51 -15.72 -30.89
C GLN A 489 -24.35 -14.42 -31.70
N PRO A 490 -23.65 -13.42 -31.16
CA PRO A 490 -23.39 -12.18 -31.89
C PRO A 490 -22.30 -12.39 -32.94
N GLN A 491 -22.29 -11.56 -33.99
CA GLN A 491 -21.25 -11.58 -35.03
C GLN A 491 -20.01 -10.85 -34.54
N VAL A 492 -19.18 -11.55 -33.76
CA VAL A 492 -17.97 -11.00 -33.13
C VAL A 492 -16.74 -11.83 -33.44
N GLN A 493 -15.57 -11.23 -33.27
CA GLN A 493 -14.30 -11.92 -33.49
C GLN A 493 -14.01 -12.89 -32.33
N PRO A 494 -13.18 -13.92 -32.55
CA PRO A 494 -12.63 -14.70 -31.45
C PRO A 494 -11.94 -13.80 -30.42
N GLY A 495 -12.20 -14.05 -29.14
CA GLY A 495 -11.65 -13.23 -28.06
C GLY A 495 -12.30 -13.48 -26.69
N LEU A 496 -11.81 -12.71 -25.71
CA LEU A 496 -12.37 -12.63 -24.36
C LEU A 496 -13.33 -11.44 -24.28
N TYR A 497 -14.54 -11.73 -23.81
CA TYR A 497 -15.61 -10.77 -23.58
C TYR A 497 -16.05 -10.78 -22.12
N ILE A 498 -16.63 -9.67 -21.67
CA ILE A 498 -17.24 -9.51 -20.35
C ILE A 498 -18.74 -9.26 -20.51
N LEU A 499 -19.57 -10.14 -19.95
CA LEU A 499 -20.99 -9.92 -19.83
C LEU A 499 -21.30 -9.19 -18.52
N LYS A 500 -22.01 -8.07 -18.59
CA LYS A 500 -22.66 -7.42 -17.44
C LYS A 500 -24.12 -7.84 -17.43
N ILE A 501 -24.56 -8.46 -16.35
CA ILE A 501 -25.94 -8.94 -16.19
C ILE A 501 -26.59 -8.16 -15.05
N TYR A 502 -27.68 -7.48 -15.36
CA TYR A 502 -28.38 -6.58 -14.44
C TYR A 502 -29.53 -7.33 -13.77
N SER A 503 -29.64 -7.20 -12.44
CA SER A 503 -30.71 -7.77 -11.62
C SER A 503 -31.08 -6.78 -10.50
N GLY A 504 -32.12 -5.98 -10.73
CA GLY A 504 -32.48 -4.85 -9.88
C GLY A 504 -31.34 -3.84 -9.77
N TYR A 505 -30.82 -3.66 -8.55
CA TYR A 505 -29.65 -2.82 -8.28
C TYR A 505 -28.31 -3.59 -8.34
N GLN A 506 -28.35 -4.90 -8.56
CA GLN A 506 -27.16 -5.75 -8.65
C GLN A 506 -26.68 -5.86 -10.10
N VAL A 507 -25.37 -5.89 -10.27
CA VAL A 507 -24.71 -6.13 -11.56
C VAL A 507 -23.72 -7.28 -11.38
N TRP A 508 -23.90 -8.33 -12.16
CA TRP A 508 -23.00 -9.48 -12.20
C TRP A 508 -22.07 -9.36 -13.40
N LEU A 509 -20.79 -9.68 -13.21
CA LEU A 509 -19.80 -9.78 -14.29
C LEU A 509 -19.49 -11.25 -14.57
N ARG A 510 -19.48 -11.64 -15.84
CA ARG A 510 -19.08 -12.99 -16.28
C ARG A 510 -18.14 -12.92 -17.48
N LYS A 511 -17.01 -13.63 -17.39
CA LYS A 511 -16.08 -13.81 -18.51
C LYS A 511 -16.68 -14.77 -19.52
N LEU A 512 -16.60 -14.45 -20.80
CA LEU A 512 -17.09 -15.24 -21.92
C LEU A 512 -15.98 -15.38 -22.95
N VAL A 513 -15.59 -16.62 -23.26
CA VAL A 513 -14.58 -16.91 -24.28
C VAL A 513 -15.29 -17.30 -25.56
N ILE A 514 -15.01 -16.61 -26.66
CA ILE A 514 -15.44 -16.98 -28.01
C ILE A 514 -14.19 -17.43 -28.77
N PRO A 515 -14.05 -18.73 -29.09
CA PRO A 515 -12.84 -19.28 -29.69
C PRO A 515 -12.71 -19.02 -31.20
#